data_AF-A0A6I4RCH7-F1
#
_entry.id   AF-A0A6I4RCH7-F1
#
_cell.length_a   1.000
_cell.length_b   1.000
_cell.length_c   1.000
_cell.angle_alpha   90.00
_cell.angle_beta   90.00
_cell.angle_gamma   90.00
#
_symmetry.space_group_name_H-M   'P 1'
#
loop_
_entity.id
_entity.type
_entity.pdbx_description
1 polymer ?
#
loop_
_entity_poly.entity_id
_entity_poly.type
_entity_poly.pdbx_seq_one_letter_code
_entity_poly.pdbx_strand_id
1 'polypeptide(L)'
;MSAVSSMGTRSIRYLHRLIFYPILLIALGWGVLSLRINPLALLYDLQFFELLKATYIILFTAVFWPIAYIELVDYLHSRAGKNGRQYLDYAKSLQKDLVVAGLTALVLASIYWLDSVSYGFSGIDIAFVGFPFLVNSLYTMIQCTYLSIGGRRVRKQAPLLMFFVVLSVTVVAFWMLVKNASGELETDQALYLQLTILFCGVCFFLSSNFLLHAWSQGRLEASAFKRYFFSEVVRSKHNLYGRLDEKLESLNRQLAQRKSQNAAAVRRRQKASSRKRG
;
A
#
# COMPACT_ATOMS: atom_id res chain seq x y z
N MET A 1 -36.72 -11.76 0.17
CA MET A 1 -35.60 -10.92 0.66
C MET A 1 -34.44 -10.74 -0.36
N SER A 2 -34.69 -10.68 -1.68
CA SER A 2 -33.59 -10.63 -2.69
C SER A 2 -33.52 -9.38 -3.59
N ALA A 3 -34.55 -8.52 -3.65
CA ALA A 3 -34.53 -7.34 -4.52
C ALA A 3 -33.83 -6.12 -3.90
N VAL A 4 -34.08 -5.84 -2.61
CA VAL A 4 -33.55 -4.66 -1.90
C VAL A 4 -32.04 -4.75 -1.65
N SER A 5 -31.50 -5.97 -1.46
CA SER A 5 -30.05 -6.23 -1.35
C SER A 5 -29.29 -6.00 -2.68
N SER A 6 -29.93 -6.24 -3.82
CA SER A 6 -29.29 -6.09 -5.14
C SER A 6 -29.17 -4.63 -5.61
N MET A 7 -30.03 -3.73 -5.12
CA MET A 7 -30.01 -2.31 -5.49
C MET A 7 -28.87 -1.56 -4.80
N GLY A 8 -28.64 -1.84 -3.50
CA GLY A 8 -27.54 -1.22 -2.73
C GLY A 8 -26.15 -1.57 -3.27
N THR A 9 -25.96 -2.80 -3.76
CA THR A 9 -24.67 -3.26 -4.30
C THR A 9 -24.36 -2.71 -5.69
N ARG A 10 -25.38 -2.33 -6.48
CA ARG A 10 -25.18 -1.66 -7.78
C ARG A 10 -24.73 -0.23 -7.60
N SER A 11 -25.39 0.55 -6.74
CA SER A 11 -25.05 1.97 -6.52
C SER A 11 -23.61 2.16 -6.02
N ILE A 12 -23.19 1.34 -5.05
CA ILE A 12 -21.81 1.37 -4.50
C ILE A 12 -20.76 1.03 -5.59
N ARG A 13 -21.09 0.11 -6.50
CA ARG A 13 -20.19 -0.26 -7.61
C ARG A 13 -19.95 0.90 -8.55
N TYR A 14 -21.01 1.62 -8.94
CA TYR A 14 -20.88 2.78 -9.83
C TYR A 14 -20.10 3.90 -9.16
N LEU A 15 -20.32 4.13 -7.86
CA LEU A 15 -19.52 5.10 -7.08
C LEU A 15 -18.02 4.77 -7.15
N HIS A 16 -17.64 3.52 -6.89
CA HIS A 16 -16.23 3.14 -6.95
C HIS A 16 -15.62 3.31 -8.35
N ARG A 17 -16.38 3.05 -9.42
CA ARG A 17 -15.93 3.30 -10.81
C ARG A 17 -15.79 4.77 -11.11
N LEU A 18 -16.75 5.58 -10.68
CA LEU A 18 -16.78 7.03 -10.86
C LEU A 18 -15.64 7.73 -10.12
N ILE A 19 -15.08 7.10 -9.08
CA ILE A 19 -13.89 7.62 -8.39
C ILE A 19 -12.61 7.04 -9.00
N PHE A 20 -12.54 5.72 -9.16
CA PHE A 20 -11.32 5.02 -9.57
C PHE A 20 -10.84 5.41 -10.98
N TYR A 21 -11.73 5.42 -11.98
CA TYR A 21 -11.31 5.71 -13.35
C TYR A 21 -10.88 7.18 -13.52
N PRO A 22 -11.59 8.17 -12.97
CA PRO A 22 -11.10 9.54 -12.99
C PRO A 22 -9.76 9.72 -12.25
N ILE A 23 -9.55 9.10 -11.08
CA ILE A 23 -8.24 9.15 -10.42
C ILE A 23 -7.14 8.61 -11.33
N LEU A 24 -7.38 7.47 -11.98
CA LEU A 24 -6.41 6.88 -12.92
C LEU A 24 -6.16 7.81 -14.13
N LEU A 25 -7.22 8.35 -14.74
CA LEU A 25 -7.10 9.25 -15.89
C LEU A 25 -6.38 10.55 -15.54
N ILE A 26 -6.69 11.14 -14.38
CA ILE A 26 -6.02 12.33 -13.87
C ILE A 26 -4.54 12.02 -13.61
N ALA A 27 -4.23 10.91 -12.94
CA ALA A 27 -2.84 10.53 -12.67
C ALA A 27 -2.03 10.34 -13.95
N LEU A 28 -2.60 9.67 -14.97
CA LEU A 28 -1.94 9.49 -16.27
C LEU A 28 -1.81 10.79 -17.05
N GLY A 29 -2.89 11.55 -17.17
CA GLY A 29 -2.92 12.82 -17.91
C GLY A 29 -1.99 13.87 -17.29
N TRP A 30 -2.04 14.00 -15.97
CA TRP A 30 -1.14 14.89 -15.24
C TRP A 30 0.31 14.40 -15.32
N GLY A 31 0.57 13.10 -15.24
CA GLY A 31 1.92 12.55 -15.43
C GLY A 31 2.53 12.91 -16.79
N VAL A 32 1.74 12.85 -17.88
CA VAL A 32 2.16 13.30 -19.21
C VAL A 32 2.49 14.79 -19.23
N LEU A 33 1.60 15.63 -18.68
CA LEU A 33 1.75 17.09 -18.66
C LEU A 33 2.94 17.55 -17.81
N SER A 34 3.07 17.01 -16.60
CA SER A 34 4.14 17.34 -15.65
C SER A 34 5.50 16.89 -16.18
N LEU A 35 5.62 15.71 -16.77
CA LEU A 35 6.91 15.29 -17.32
C LEU A 35 7.30 16.04 -18.61
N ARG A 36 6.43 16.94 -19.11
CA ARG A 36 6.61 17.69 -20.36
C ARG A 36 6.85 16.74 -21.55
N ILE A 37 6.24 15.56 -21.51
CA ILE A 37 6.40 14.52 -22.53
C ILE A 37 5.29 14.69 -23.55
N ASN A 38 5.66 14.80 -24.84
CA ASN A 38 4.70 14.72 -25.93
C ASN A 38 4.74 13.29 -26.55
N PRO A 39 3.87 12.36 -26.11
CA PRO A 39 3.91 10.98 -26.57
C PRO A 39 3.62 10.85 -28.07
N LEU A 40 2.85 11.78 -28.65
CA LEU A 40 2.55 11.79 -30.08
C LEU A 40 3.78 12.18 -30.92
N ALA A 41 4.56 13.15 -30.46
CA ALA A 41 5.81 13.53 -31.11
C ALA A 41 6.83 12.38 -31.06
N LEU A 42 7.02 11.76 -29.89
CA LEU A 42 7.92 10.62 -29.73
C LEU A 42 7.53 9.42 -30.62
N LEU A 43 6.23 9.19 -30.82
CA LEU A 43 5.73 8.15 -31.71
C LEU A 43 5.96 8.49 -33.19
N TYR A 44 5.75 9.75 -33.57
CA TYR A 44 5.95 10.23 -34.95
C TYR A 44 7.44 10.20 -35.36
N ASP A 45 8.34 10.58 -34.45
CA ASP A 45 9.79 10.60 -34.68
C ASP A 45 10.45 9.22 -34.53
N LEU A 46 9.67 8.14 -34.35
CA LEU A 46 10.13 6.75 -34.18
C LEU A 46 11.15 6.56 -33.04
N GLN A 47 11.11 7.41 -32.01
CA GLN A 47 12.00 7.33 -30.85
C GLN A 47 11.53 6.28 -29.83
N PHE A 48 11.58 5.01 -30.24
CA PHE A 48 11.03 3.89 -29.49
C PHE A 48 11.53 3.82 -28.03
N PHE A 49 12.83 4.02 -27.80
CA PHE A 49 13.41 3.92 -26.46
C PHE A 49 12.97 5.04 -25.51
N GLU A 50 12.86 6.28 -26.00
CA GLU A 50 12.36 7.40 -25.19
C GLU A 50 10.88 7.25 -24.90
N LEU A 51 10.08 6.78 -25.86
CA LEU A 51 8.68 6.47 -25.64
C LEU A 51 8.50 5.35 -24.59
N LEU A 52 9.33 4.30 -24.65
CA LEU A 52 9.28 3.21 -23.69
C LEU A 52 9.63 3.70 -22.28
N LYS A 53 10.69 4.49 -22.14
CA LYS A 53 11.12 5.10 -20.88
C LYS A 53 10.04 6.03 -20.31
N ALA A 54 9.48 6.90 -21.13
CA ALA A 54 8.38 7.79 -20.78
C ALA A 54 7.18 7.01 -20.25
N THR A 55 6.74 5.99 -21.01
CA THR A 55 5.62 5.14 -20.64
C THR A 55 5.87 4.42 -19.32
N TYR A 56 7.08 3.90 -19.13
CA TYR A 56 7.47 3.24 -17.88
C TYR A 56 7.39 4.20 -16.68
N ILE A 57 7.94 5.41 -16.80
CA ILE A 57 7.92 6.41 -15.71
C ILE A 57 6.49 6.84 -15.39
N ILE A 58 5.68 7.14 -16.41
CA ILE A 58 4.28 7.57 -16.23
C ILE A 58 3.47 6.47 -15.59
N LEU A 59 3.52 5.24 -16.10
CA LEU A 59 2.75 4.13 -15.53
C LEU A 59 3.20 3.80 -14.11
N PHE A 60 4.52 3.80 -13.86
CA PHE A 60 5.06 3.49 -12.54
C PHE A 60 4.67 4.54 -11.49
N THR A 61 4.58 5.81 -11.86
CA THR A 61 4.17 6.88 -10.93
C THR A 61 2.65 6.96 -10.78
N ALA A 62 1.92 6.91 -11.89
CA ALA A 62 0.47 7.07 -11.90
C ALA A 62 -0.27 5.92 -11.22
N VAL A 63 0.28 4.69 -11.20
CA VAL A 63 -0.38 3.52 -10.61
C VAL A 63 -0.60 3.66 -9.09
N PHE A 64 0.26 4.42 -8.40
CA PHE A 64 0.14 4.58 -6.94
C PHE A 64 -1.11 5.37 -6.53
N TRP A 65 -1.62 6.24 -7.38
CA TRP A 65 -2.81 7.05 -7.10
C TRP A 65 -4.07 6.18 -6.93
N PRO A 66 -4.48 5.36 -7.93
CA PRO A 66 -5.62 4.48 -7.77
C PRO A 66 -5.37 3.34 -6.78
N ILE A 67 -4.13 2.87 -6.61
CA ILE A 67 -3.82 1.87 -5.58
C ILE A 67 -4.01 2.47 -4.18
N ALA A 68 -3.55 3.71 -3.93
CA ALA A 68 -3.74 4.36 -2.64
C ALA A 68 -5.23 4.50 -2.29
N TYR A 69 -6.05 4.84 -3.28
CA TYR A 69 -7.50 4.82 -3.11
C TYR A 69 -8.04 3.44 -2.72
N ILE A 70 -7.63 2.36 -3.41
CA ILE A 70 -8.04 1.00 -3.06
C ILE A 70 -7.61 0.64 -1.63
N GLU A 71 -6.35 0.90 -1.27
CA GLU A 71 -5.81 0.60 0.07
C GLU A 71 -6.52 1.39 1.18
N LEU A 72 -6.80 2.68 0.96
CA LEU A 72 -7.53 3.51 1.92
C LEU A 72 -8.98 3.05 2.09
N VAL A 73 -9.69 2.76 1.01
CA VAL A 73 -11.07 2.25 1.09
C VAL A 73 -11.09 0.86 1.73
N ASP A 74 -10.08 0.03 1.46
CA ASP A 74 -9.92 -1.27 2.10
C ASP A 74 -9.69 -1.13 3.61
N TYR A 75 -8.86 -0.18 4.02
CA TYR A 75 -8.65 0.16 5.43
C TYR A 75 -9.96 0.60 6.10
N LEU A 76 -10.74 1.48 5.45
CA LEU A 76 -12.04 1.93 5.98
C LEU A 76 -13.03 0.76 6.13
N HIS A 77 -13.12 -0.12 5.13
CA HIS A 77 -13.95 -1.34 5.21
C HIS A 77 -13.49 -2.28 6.32
N SER A 78 -12.17 -2.40 6.50
CA SER A 78 -11.56 -3.17 7.58
C SER A 78 -11.92 -2.60 8.94
N ARG A 79 -11.87 -1.27 9.11
CA ARG A 79 -12.21 -0.61 10.37
C ARG A 79 -13.70 -0.74 10.73
N ALA A 80 -14.55 -0.79 9.71
CA ALA A 80 -15.98 -1.08 9.84
C ALA A 80 -16.29 -2.58 10.06
N GLY A 81 -15.26 -3.46 10.08
CA GLY A 81 -15.42 -4.90 10.29
C GLY A 81 -15.93 -5.68 9.08
N LYS A 82 -16.00 -5.06 7.90
CA LYS A 82 -16.55 -5.68 6.68
C LYS A 82 -15.59 -6.68 6.01
N ASN A 83 -14.31 -6.61 6.32
CA ASN A 83 -13.27 -7.51 5.77
C ASN A 83 -12.92 -8.70 6.68
N GLY A 84 -13.69 -8.94 7.75
CA GLY A 84 -13.42 -10.01 8.71
C GLY A 84 -12.52 -9.59 9.88
N ARG A 85 -12.28 -10.54 10.79
CA ARG A 85 -11.67 -10.24 12.10
C ARG A 85 -10.19 -9.86 12.00
N GLN A 86 -9.42 -10.55 11.16
CA GLN A 86 -8.00 -10.25 10.95
C GLN A 86 -7.80 -8.80 10.50
N TYR A 87 -8.55 -8.38 9.48
CA TYR A 87 -8.48 -7.03 8.95
C TYR A 87 -8.97 -5.97 9.95
N LEU A 88 -9.95 -6.29 10.78
CA LEU A 88 -10.40 -5.39 11.85
C LEU A 88 -9.31 -5.17 12.91
N ASP A 89 -8.64 -6.23 13.34
CA ASP A 89 -7.56 -6.15 14.34
C ASP A 89 -6.33 -5.42 13.76
N TYR A 90 -6.00 -5.67 12.49
CA TYR A 90 -5.03 -4.88 11.72
C TYR A 90 -5.40 -3.39 11.69
N ALA A 91 -6.63 -3.05 11.27
CA ALA A 91 -7.04 -1.66 11.13
C ALA A 91 -7.03 -0.89 12.46
N LYS A 92 -7.37 -1.57 13.57
CA LYS A 92 -7.26 -1.02 14.93
C LYS A 92 -5.82 -0.75 15.32
N SER A 93 -4.89 -1.63 14.97
CA SER A 93 -3.46 -1.45 15.31
C SER A 93 -2.84 -0.21 14.66
N LEU A 94 -3.29 0.16 13.45
CA LEU A 94 -2.80 1.35 12.73
C LEU A 94 -3.58 2.64 12.99
N GLN A 95 -4.70 2.57 13.71
CA GLN A 95 -5.60 3.72 13.85
C GLN A 95 -4.88 4.93 14.45
N LYS A 96 -4.04 4.72 15.46
CA LYS A 96 -3.29 5.81 16.10
C LYS A 96 -2.37 6.50 15.08
N ASP A 97 -1.58 5.73 14.34
CA ASP A 97 -0.59 6.27 13.41
C ASP A 97 -1.25 7.08 12.29
N LEU A 98 -2.37 6.57 11.74
CA LEU A 98 -3.11 7.26 10.67
C LEU A 98 -3.85 8.50 11.18
N VAL A 99 -4.43 8.46 12.38
CA VAL A 99 -5.09 9.64 12.98
C VAL A 99 -4.06 10.72 13.27
N VAL A 100 -2.92 10.37 13.86
CA VAL A 100 -1.83 11.33 14.13
C VAL A 100 -1.32 11.92 12.82
N ALA A 101 -1.04 11.11 11.79
CA ALA A 101 -0.58 11.62 10.51
C ALA A 101 -1.62 12.54 9.84
N GLY A 102 -2.90 12.17 9.88
CA GLY A 102 -3.99 12.99 9.34
C GLY A 102 -4.14 14.33 10.07
N LEU A 103 -4.09 14.32 11.41
CA LEU A 103 -4.13 15.55 12.20
C LEU A 103 -2.91 16.45 11.93
N THR A 104 -1.70 15.88 11.83
CA THR A 104 -0.50 16.62 11.47
C THR A 104 -0.63 17.26 10.09
N ALA A 105 -1.16 16.53 9.10
CA ALA A 105 -1.39 17.07 7.76
C ALA A 105 -2.43 18.21 7.77
N LEU A 106 -3.49 18.10 8.57
CA LEU A 106 -4.49 19.15 8.74
C LEU A 106 -3.91 20.40 9.41
N VAL A 107 -3.08 20.23 10.44
CA VAL A 107 -2.39 21.35 11.11
C VAL A 107 -1.47 22.05 10.11
N LEU A 108 -0.69 21.31 9.34
CA LEU A 108 0.19 21.86 8.31
C LEU A 108 -0.61 22.62 7.24
N ALA A 109 -1.72 22.05 6.75
CA ALA A 109 -2.62 22.72 5.81
C ALA A 109 -3.23 24.00 6.40
N SER A 110 -3.61 24.00 7.69
CA SER A 110 -4.15 25.20 8.34
C SER A 110 -3.12 26.31 8.51
N ILE A 111 -1.84 25.98 8.71
CA ILE A 111 -0.76 26.97 8.75
C ILE A 111 -0.67 27.68 7.41
N TYR A 112 -0.60 26.94 6.30
CA TYR A 112 -0.53 27.54 4.96
C TYR A 112 -1.80 28.29 4.56
N TRP A 113 -2.96 27.90 5.07
CA TRP A 113 -4.21 28.62 4.81
C TRP A 113 -4.27 29.97 5.54
N LEU A 114 -3.65 30.06 6.72
CA LEU A 114 -3.65 31.26 7.56
C LEU A 114 -2.43 32.15 7.33
N ASP A 115 -1.38 31.61 6.74
CA ASP A 115 -0.20 32.39 6.37
C ASP A 115 -0.51 33.35 5.21
N SER A 116 0.04 34.56 5.32
CA SER A 116 -0.13 35.62 4.32
C SER A 116 0.88 35.52 3.16
N VAL A 117 1.88 34.64 3.31
CA VAL A 117 2.90 34.37 2.29
C VAL A 117 2.32 33.45 1.22
N SER A 118 2.47 33.84 -0.06
CA SER A 118 2.09 32.98 -1.18
C SER A 118 2.85 31.65 -1.11
N TYR A 119 2.11 30.55 -1.05
CA TYR A 119 2.69 29.20 -0.98
C TYR A 119 3.57 28.91 -2.20
N GLY A 120 4.85 28.63 -1.96
CA GLY A 120 5.77 28.13 -2.96
C GLY A 120 5.78 26.61 -3.00
N PHE A 121 5.39 26.01 -4.13
CA PHE A 121 5.39 24.55 -4.31
C PHE A 121 6.79 23.92 -4.37
N SER A 122 7.85 24.72 -4.28
CA SER A 122 9.21 24.25 -4.01
C SER A 122 9.36 23.68 -2.59
N GLY A 123 8.45 24.01 -1.66
CA GLY A 123 8.34 23.37 -0.36
C GLY A 123 8.06 21.86 -0.50
N ILE A 124 8.71 21.03 0.32
CA ILE A 124 8.59 19.55 0.27
C ILE A 124 7.37 19.03 1.07
N ASP A 125 6.43 19.90 1.39
CA ASP A 125 5.54 19.75 2.55
C ASP A 125 4.52 18.61 2.40
N ILE A 126 3.92 18.47 1.22
CA ILE A 126 2.96 17.38 0.93
C ILE A 126 3.69 16.03 0.93
N ALA A 127 4.87 15.98 0.32
CA ALA A 127 5.69 14.78 0.32
C ALA A 127 6.25 14.45 1.71
N PHE A 128 6.48 15.45 2.55
CA PHE A 128 6.94 15.27 3.92
C PHE A 128 5.89 14.58 4.81
N VAL A 129 4.60 14.66 4.45
CA VAL A 129 3.56 13.80 5.06
C VAL A 129 3.71 12.34 4.62
N GLY A 130 4.06 12.11 3.35
CA GLY A 130 4.24 10.77 2.77
C GLY A 130 5.54 10.05 3.14
N PHE A 131 6.62 10.80 3.33
CA PHE A 131 7.95 10.24 3.54
C PHE A 131 8.09 9.41 4.84
N PRO A 132 7.53 9.83 5.99
CA PRO A 132 7.49 8.99 7.19
C PRO A 132 6.82 7.63 6.98
N PHE A 133 5.82 7.54 6.10
CA PHE A 133 5.20 6.25 5.75
C PHE A 133 6.17 5.33 4.99
N LEU A 134 7.00 5.86 4.09
CA LEU A 134 8.05 5.10 3.42
C LEU A 134 9.10 4.58 4.42
N VAL A 135 9.57 5.45 5.32
CA VAL A 135 10.54 5.07 6.37
C VAL A 135 9.95 4.00 7.30
N ASN A 136 8.70 4.16 7.72
CA ASN A 136 8.00 3.15 8.53
C ASN A 136 7.89 1.82 7.77
N SER A 137 7.62 1.86 6.46
CA SER A 137 7.55 0.66 5.62
C SER A 137 8.87 -0.11 5.59
N LEU A 138 10.01 0.59 5.48
CA LEU A 138 11.34 0.00 5.56
C LEU A 138 11.55 -0.71 6.90
N TYR A 139 11.25 -0.02 7.99
CA TYR A 139 11.38 -0.57 9.34
C TYR A 139 10.48 -1.80 9.53
N THR A 140 9.24 -1.73 9.05
CA THR A 140 8.26 -2.82 9.09
C THR A 140 8.73 -4.05 8.29
N MET A 141 9.35 -3.84 7.12
CA MET A 141 9.94 -4.94 6.33
C MET A 141 11.10 -5.60 7.06
N ILE A 142 11.94 -4.83 7.75
CA ILE A 142 13.00 -5.37 8.61
C ILE A 142 12.39 -6.22 9.73
N GLN A 143 11.37 -5.71 10.43
CA GLN A 143 10.67 -6.46 11.48
C GLN A 143 10.12 -7.81 10.98
N CYS A 144 9.56 -7.83 9.76
CA CYS A 144 9.09 -9.07 9.14
C CYS A 144 10.18 -10.16 9.03
N THR A 145 11.47 -9.78 8.89
CA THR A 145 12.58 -10.75 8.81
C THR A 145 12.91 -11.45 10.13
N TYR A 146 12.49 -10.87 11.26
CA TYR A 146 12.73 -11.41 12.60
C TYR A 146 11.57 -12.26 13.12
N LEU A 147 10.42 -12.26 12.44
CA LEU A 147 9.26 -13.05 12.84
C LEU A 147 9.54 -14.56 12.75
N SER A 148 8.98 -15.28 13.72
CA SER A 148 8.98 -16.74 13.75
C SER A 148 7.57 -17.28 13.88
N ILE A 149 7.26 -18.34 13.13
CA ILE A 149 5.96 -19.01 13.13
C ILE A 149 6.19 -20.49 13.41
N GLY A 150 5.60 -20.99 14.49
CA GLY A 150 5.82 -22.38 14.91
C GLY A 150 7.29 -22.69 15.19
N GLY A 151 8.03 -21.76 15.80
CA GLY A 151 9.43 -21.94 16.18
C GLY A 151 10.42 -21.90 15.02
N ARG A 152 9.96 -21.71 13.77
CA ARG A 152 10.81 -21.50 12.60
C ARG A 152 10.69 -20.06 12.12
N ARG A 153 11.81 -19.44 11.74
CA ARG A 153 11.80 -18.10 11.14
C ARG A 153 11.07 -18.11 9.81
N VAL A 154 10.33 -17.04 9.51
CA VAL A 154 9.71 -16.84 8.20
C VAL A 154 10.82 -16.75 7.13
N ARG A 155 10.56 -17.25 5.92
CA ARG A 155 11.53 -17.18 4.81
C ARG A 155 11.79 -15.70 4.49
N LYS A 156 13.01 -15.24 4.75
CA LYS A 156 13.40 -13.83 4.66
C LYS A 156 13.37 -13.25 3.25
N GLN A 157 13.37 -14.10 2.21
CA GLN A 157 13.52 -13.66 0.83
C GLN A 157 12.44 -12.67 0.38
N ALA A 158 11.16 -12.92 0.70
CA ALA A 158 10.08 -12.04 0.28
C ALA A 158 10.11 -10.67 1.02
N PRO A 159 10.23 -10.61 2.37
CA PRO A 159 10.42 -9.33 3.06
C PRO A 159 11.68 -8.58 2.64
N LEU A 160 12.79 -9.27 2.36
CA LEU A 160 14.03 -8.62 1.90
C LEU A 160 13.88 -8.06 0.48
N LEU A 161 13.24 -8.79 -0.44
CA LEU A 161 12.95 -8.28 -1.78
C LEU A 161 12.09 -7.01 -1.70
N MET A 162 11.02 -7.04 -0.90
CA MET A 162 10.17 -5.86 -0.70
C MET A 162 10.91 -4.72 -0.01
N PHE A 163 11.80 -5.01 0.95
CA PHE A 163 12.67 -4.00 1.56
C PHE A 163 13.52 -3.28 0.51
N PHE A 164 14.16 -4.01 -0.41
CA PHE A 164 14.94 -3.39 -1.48
C PHE A 164 14.07 -2.56 -2.42
N VAL A 165 12.87 -3.03 -2.78
CA VAL A 165 11.93 -2.25 -3.59
C VAL A 165 11.56 -0.93 -2.90
N VAL A 166 11.16 -0.98 -1.62
CA VAL A 166 10.81 0.22 -0.85
C VAL A 166 12.02 1.13 -0.68
N LEU A 167 13.22 0.57 -0.48
CA LEU A 167 14.45 1.34 -0.31
C LEU A 167 14.78 2.11 -1.60
N SER A 168 14.74 1.44 -2.75
CA SER A 168 14.94 2.08 -4.05
C SER A 168 13.93 3.20 -4.28
N VAL A 169 12.64 2.97 -3.99
CA VAL A 169 11.61 4.01 -4.08
C VAL A 169 11.89 5.17 -3.14
N THR A 170 12.32 4.90 -1.91
CA THR A 170 12.63 5.92 -0.89
C THR A 170 13.81 6.79 -1.32
N VAL A 171 14.87 6.18 -1.87
CA VAL A 171 16.05 6.90 -2.38
C VAL A 171 15.67 7.78 -3.58
N VAL A 172 14.86 7.26 -4.51
CA VAL A 172 14.37 8.03 -5.66
C VAL A 172 13.48 9.19 -5.18
N ALA A 173 12.57 8.95 -4.25
CA ALA A 173 11.72 9.99 -3.67
C ALA A 173 12.56 11.08 -2.99
N PHE A 174 13.56 10.71 -2.19
CA PHE A 174 14.48 11.65 -1.55
C PHE A 174 15.22 12.50 -2.58
N TRP A 175 15.80 11.89 -3.62
CA TRP A 175 16.51 12.60 -4.68
C TRP A 175 15.59 13.59 -5.43
N MET A 176 14.36 13.18 -5.72
CA MET A 176 13.38 14.05 -6.37
C MET A 176 12.93 15.21 -5.46
N LEU A 177 12.86 15.00 -4.15
CA LEU A 177 12.57 16.08 -3.19
C LEU A 177 13.71 17.08 -3.07
N VAL A 178 14.96 16.63 -3.14
CA VAL A 178 16.12 17.53 -3.20
C VAL A 178 16.05 18.41 -4.44
N LYS A 179 15.70 17.85 -5.61
CA LYS A 179 15.46 18.62 -6.84
C LYS A 179 14.30 19.60 -6.74
N ASN A 180 13.23 19.21 -6.05
CA ASN A 180 12.11 20.12 -5.81
C ASN A 180 12.55 21.31 -4.96
N ALA A 181 13.29 21.04 -3.88
CA ALA A 181 13.79 22.04 -2.95
C ALA A 181 14.85 22.96 -3.57
N SER A 182 15.62 22.49 -4.56
CA SER A 182 16.57 23.33 -5.31
C SER A 182 15.89 24.27 -6.31
N GLY A 183 14.57 24.16 -6.51
CA GLY A 183 13.83 24.97 -7.47
C GLY A 183 14.00 24.52 -8.93
N GLU A 184 14.53 23.31 -9.16
CA GLU A 184 14.69 22.74 -10.51
C GLU A 184 13.37 22.29 -11.14
N LEU A 185 12.31 22.13 -10.34
CA LEU A 185 11.00 21.64 -10.79
C LEU A 185 9.99 22.78 -10.89
N GLU A 186 9.24 22.80 -12.00
CA GLU A 186 8.09 23.69 -12.13
C GLU A 186 6.96 23.27 -11.18
N THR A 187 6.07 24.21 -10.85
CA THR A 187 5.02 24.02 -9.83
C THR A 187 4.13 22.80 -10.07
N ASP A 188 3.73 22.55 -11.31
CA ASP A 188 2.90 21.39 -11.65
C ASP A 188 3.66 20.06 -11.58
N GLN A 189 4.98 20.08 -11.82
CA GLN A 189 5.86 18.91 -11.67
C GLN A 189 6.06 18.58 -10.19
N ALA A 190 6.35 19.62 -9.40
CA ALA A 190 6.48 19.56 -7.96
C ALA A 190 5.24 18.92 -7.33
N LEU A 191 4.05 19.44 -7.65
CA LEU A 191 2.80 18.98 -7.06
C LEU A 191 2.48 17.52 -7.44
N TYR A 192 2.63 17.16 -8.72
CA TYR A 192 2.44 15.78 -9.18
C TYR A 192 3.37 14.80 -8.47
N LEU A 193 4.66 15.16 -8.36
CA LEU A 193 5.67 14.37 -7.67
C LEU A 193 5.32 14.20 -6.18
N GLN A 194 4.98 15.29 -5.48
CA GLN A 194 4.71 15.24 -4.05
C GLN A 194 3.48 14.39 -3.72
N LEU A 195 2.40 14.52 -4.50
CA LEU A 195 1.21 13.67 -4.39
C LEU A 195 1.54 12.20 -4.67
N THR A 196 2.38 11.94 -5.68
CA THR A 196 2.83 10.58 -6.00
C THR A 196 3.60 9.98 -4.82
N ILE A 197 4.52 10.73 -4.21
CA ILE A 197 5.27 10.28 -3.02
C ILE A 197 4.33 10.01 -1.85
N LEU A 198 3.34 10.88 -1.62
CA LEU A 198 2.32 10.69 -0.59
C LEU A 198 1.53 9.38 -0.80
N PHE A 199 0.96 9.19 -1.99
CA PHE A 199 0.18 7.99 -2.30
C PHE A 199 1.02 6.72 -2.26
N CYS A 200 2.25 6.79 -2.79
CA CYS A 200 3.20 5.69 -2.74
C CYS A 200 3.55 5.31 -1.29
N GLY A 201 3.83 6.31 -0.45
CA GLY A 201 4.09 6.12 0.98
C GLY A 201 2.94 5.44 1.70
N VAL A 202 1.70 5.92 1.50
CA VAL A 202 0.49 5.31 2.07
C VAL A 202 0.33 3.85 1.61
N CYS A 203 0.52 3.58 0.31
CA CYS A 203 0.42 2.22 -0.24
C CYS A 203 1.38 1.26 0.44
N PHE A 204 2.67 1.65 0.50
CA PHE A 204 3.70 0.82 1.11
C PHE A 204 3.46 0.64 2.61
N PHE A 205 3.05 1.69 3.32
CA PHE A 205 2.81 1.63 4.75
C PHE A 205 1.67 0.68 5.11
N LEU A 206 0.53 0.79 4.42
CA LEU A 206 -0.60 -0.12 4.66
C LEU A 206 -0.24 -1.55 4.28
N SER A 207 0.39 -1.75 3.12
CA SER A 207 0.78 -3.09 2.65
C SER A 207 1.81 -3.75 3.55
N SER A 208 2.82 -3.00 4.01
CA SER A 208 3.88 -3.51 4.87
C SER A 208 3.35 -3.91 6.24
N ASN A 209 2.52 -3.05 6.83
CA ASN A 209 1.94 -3.31 8.14
C ASN A 209 0.92 -4.45 8.11
N PHE A 210 0.15 -4.57 7.02
CA PHE A 210 -0.70 -5.74 6.84
C PHE A 210 0.13 -7.03 6.77
N LEU A 211 1.24 -7.02 6.01
CA LEU A 211 2.13 -8.17 5.91
C LEU A 211 2.71 -8.56 7.28
N LEU A 212 3.20 -7.58 8.05
CA LEU A 212 3.69 -7.78 9.43
C LEU A 212 2.60 -8.37 10.33
N HIS A 213 1.38 -7.81 10.28
CA HIS A 213 0.25 -8.28 11.06
C HIS A 213 -0.16 -9.71 10.69
N ALA A 214 -0.22 -10.02 9.40
CA ALA A 214 -0.59 -11.35 8.92
C ALA A 214 0.45 -12.41 9.32
N TRP A 215 1.74 -12.09 9.22
CA TRP A 215 2.80 -12.98 9.66
C TRP A 215 2.84 -13.16 11.18
N SER A 216 2.61 -12.11 11.97
CA SER A 216 2.60 -12.21 13.43
C SER A 216 1.43 -13.08 13.92
N GLN A 217 0.26 -12.96 13.28
CA GLN A 217 -0.86 -13.87 13.54
C GLN A 217 -0.65 -15.26 12.94
N GLY A 218 0.27 -15.42 11.99
CA GLY A 218 0.55 -16.67 11.27
C GLY A 218 -0.67 -17.21 10.54
N ARG A 219 -1.46 -16.30 9.95
CA ARG A 219 -2.64 -16.54 9.12
C ARG A 219 -2.72 -15.42 8.10
N LEU A 220 -3.07 -15.73 6.85
CA LEU A 220 -3.24 -14.75 5.78
C LEU A 220 -4.63 -14.92 5.18
N GLU A 221 -5.39 -13.82 5.10
CA GLU A 221 -6.71 -13.76 4.47
C GLU A 221 -6.71 -12.72 3.35
N ALA A 222 -7.42 -12.99 2.25
CA ALA A 222 -7.66 -11.97 1.25
C ALA A 222 -8.73 -10.99 1.76
N SER A 223 -8.58 -9.71 1.41
CA SER A 223 -9.59 -8.71 1.72
C SER A 223 -10.86 -8.98 0.90
N ALA A 224 -12.01 -8.99 1.58
CA ALA A 224 -13.32 -9.09 0.94
C ALA A 224 -13.58 -7.90 0.00
N PHE A 225 -13.19 -6.69 0.42
CA PHE A 225 -13.30 -5.50 -0.42
C PHE A 225 -12.40 -5.59 -1.65
N LYS A 226 -11.11 -5.97 -1.52
CA LYS A 226 -10.23 -6.11 -2.69
C LYS A 226 -10.76 -7.15 -3.66
N ARG A 227 -11.25 -8.28 -3.16
CA ARG A 227 -11.92 -9.30 -3.99
C ARG A 227 -13.09 -8.70 -4.78
N TYR A 228 -14.02 -8.04 -4.08
CA TYR A 228 -15.15 -7.35 -4.69
C TYR A 228 -14.69 -6.30 -5.71
N PHE A 229 -13.68 -5.51 -5.39
CA PHE A 229 -13.21 -4.41 -6.23
C PHE A 229 -12.66 -4.95 -7.55
N PHE A 230 -11.79 -5.96 -7.49
CA PHE A 230 -11.19 -6.52 -8.70
C PHE A 230 -12.17 -7.38 -9.51
N SER A 231 -13.17 -8.02 -8.89
CA SER A 231 -14.19 -8.80 -9.62
C SER A 231 -15.30 -7.91 -10.21
N GLU A 232 -15.82 -6.94 -9.45
CA GLU A 232 -17.01 -6.18 -9.82
C GLU A 232 -16.70 -4.79 -10.39
N VAL A 233 -15.70 -4.09 -9.84
CA VAL A 233 -15.35 -2.72 -10.25
C VAL A 233 -14.47 -2.77 -11.49
N VAL A 234 -13.29 -3.40 -11.38
CA VAL A 234 -12.29 -3.51 -12.47
C VAL A 234 -12.66 -4.59 -13.48
N ARG A 235 -13.43 -5.62 -13.07
CA ARG A 235 -13.79 -6.78 -13.90
C ARG A 235 -12.59 -7.56 -14.42
N SER A 236 -11.65 -7.90 -13.53
CA SER A 236 -10.52 -8.76 -13.88
C SER A 236 -11.02 -10.14 -14.33
N LYS A 237 -10.80 -10.49 -15.60
CA LYS A 237 -11.27 -11.76 -16.22
C LYS A 237 -10.65 -13.02 -15.60
N HIS A 238 -9.52 -12.89 -14.89
CA HIS A 238 -8.73 -14.05 -14.47
C HIS A 238 -9.07 -14.63 -13.09
N ASN A 239 -10.12 -14.14 -12.41
CA ASN A 239 -10.50 -14.55 -11.05
C ASN A 239 -9.27 -14.67 -10.11
N LEU A 240 -8.37 -13.68 -10.18
CA LEU A 240 -7.09 -13.71 -9.46
C LEU A 240 -7.27 -13.90 -7.96
N TYR A 241 -8.28 -13.25 -7.37
CA TYR A 241 -8.59 -13.34 -5.96
C TYR A 241 -9.23 -14.67 -5.56
N GLY A 242 -9.98 -15.34 -6.45
CA GLY A 242 -10.46 -16.69 -6.20
C GLY A 242 -9.31 -17.69 -6.06
N ARG A 243 -8.34 -17.63 -6.98
CA ARG A 243 -7.12 -18.47 -6.91
C ARG A 243 -6.22 -18.11 -5.73
N LEU A 244 -6.23 -16.84 -5.31
CA LEU A 244 -5.48 -16.39 -4.15
C LEU A 244 -6.02 -17.05 -2.87
N ASP A 245 -7.34 -17.09 -2.69
CA ASP A 245 -7.94 -17.72 -1.51
C ASP A 245 -7.58 -19.20 -1.36
N GLU A 246 -7.65 -19.97 -2.45
CA GLU A 246 -7.25 -21.38 -2.45
C GLU A 246 -5.79 -21.56 -2.00
N LYS A 247 -4.89 -20.70 -2.51
CA LYS A 247 -3.48 -20.71 -2.11
C LYS A 247 -3.28 -20.29 -0.66
N LEU A 248 -4.01 -19.27 -0.21
CA LEU A 248 -3.95 -18.77 1.17
C LEU A 248 -4.49 -19.82 2.15
N GLU A 249 -5.54 -20.55 1.79
CA GLU A 249 -6.08 -21.63 2.61
C GLU A 249 -5.07 -22.76 2.77
N SER A 250 -4.47 -23.22 1.68
CA SER A 250 -3.39 -24.23 1.71
C SER A 250 -2.23 -23.77 2.59
N LEU A 251 -1.80 -22.51 2.44
CA LEU A 251 -0.74 -21.92 3.27
C LEU A 251 -1.14 -21.88 4.75
N ASN A 252 -2.36 -21.46 5.07
CA ASN A 252 -2.87 -21.38 6.44
C ASN A 252 -2.92 -22.76 7.11
N ARG A 253 -3.33 -23.81 6.38
CA ARG A 253 -3.28 -25.21 6.87
C ARG A 253 -1.86 -25.62 7.22
N GLN A 254 -0.87 -25.31 6.37
CA GLN A 254 0.54 -25.60 6.64
C GLN A 254 1.07 -24.83 7.85
N LEU A 255 0.71 -23.55 8.00
CA LEU A 255 1.10 -22.73 9.16
C LEU A 255 0.49 -23.26 10.46
N ALA A 256 -0.78 -23.67 10.43
CA ALA A 256 -1.47 -24.28 11.57
C ALA A 256 -0.80 -25.59 12.02
N GLN A 257 -0.46 -26.47 11.07
CA GLN A 257 0.28 -27.71 11.35
C GLN A 257 1.65 -27.44 11.98
N ARG A 258 2.40 -26.45 11.49
CA ARG A 258 3.70 -26.09 12.07
C ARG A 258 3.57 -25.55 13.49
N LYS A 259 2.54 -24.74 13.76
CA LYS A 259 2.24 -24.24 15.11
C LYS A 259 1.90 -25.37 16.07
N SER A 260 1.07 -26.33 15.66
CA SER A 260 0.68 -27.46 16.52
C SER A 260 1.86 -28.38 16.82
N GLN A 261 2.69 -28.71 15.81
CA GLN A 261 3.90 -29.50 15.98
C GLN A 261 4.89 -28.84 16.95
N ASN A 262 5.11 -27.52 16.81
CA ASN A 262 5.99 -26.79 17.70
C ASN A 262 5.45 -26.73 19.14
N ALA A 263 4.16 -26.46 19.33
CA ALA A 263 3.54 -26.47 20.65
C ALA A 263 3.66 -27.84 21.33
N ALA A 264 3.49 -28.94 20.58
CA ALA A 264 3.71 -30.28 21.08
C ALA A 264 5.18 -30.54 21.46
N ALA A 265 6.13 -30.08 20.65
CA ALA A 265 7.56 -30.21 20.94
C ALA A 265 7.97 -29.43 22.21
N VAL A 266 7.47 -28.20 22.40
CA VAL A 266 7.72 -27.40 23.60
C VAL A 266 7.16 -28.11 24.84
N ARG A 267 5.91 -28.61 24.79
CA ARG A 267 5.30 -29.37 25.90
C ARG A 267 6.10 -30.63 26.25
N ARG A 268 6.61 -31.36 25.25
CA ARG A 268 7.47 -32.54 25.46
C ARG A 268 8.78 -32.17 26.16
N ARG A 269 9.43 -31.07 25.74
CA ARG A 269 10.66 -30.57 26.36
C ARG A 269 10.44 -30.14 27.81
N GLN A 270 9.36 -29.43 28.09
CA GLN A 270 9.00 -29.01 29.46
C GLN A 270 8.77 -30.20 30.40
N LYS A 271 8.06 -31.24 29.92
CA LYS A 271 7.88 -32.49 30.68
C LYS A 271 9.21 -33.20 30.94
N ALA A 272 10.07 -33.29 29.93
CA ALA A 272 11.39 -33.93 30.08
C ALA A 272 12.31 -33.17 31.05
N SER A 273 12.29 -31.83 31.06
CA SER A 273 13.06 -31.03 32.01
C SER A 273 12.53 -31.13 33.45
N SER A 274 11.21 -31.28 33.64
CA SER A 274 10.63 -31.48 34.98
C SER A 274 11.01 -32.82 35.60
N ARG A 275 11.08 -33.90 34.80
CA ARG A 275 11.50 -35.24 35.25
C ARG A 275 12.99 -35.35 35.58
N LYS A 276 13.83 -34.44 35.11
CA LYS A 276 15.28 -34.41 35.45
C LYS A 276 15.59 -33.63 36.73
N ARG A 277 14.60 -32.91 37.28
CA ARG A 277 14.77 -32.03 38.46
C ARG A 277 14.10 -32.56 39.72
N GLY A 278 13.27 -33.60 39.62
CA GLY A 278 12.72 -34.35 40.75
C GLY A 278 13.35 -35.72 40.78
#